data_AF-A0A9E4UPL8-F1
#
_entry.id   AF-A0A9E4UPL8-F1
#
_cell.length_a   1.000
_cell.length_b   1.000
_cell.length_c   1.000
_cell.angle_alpha   90.00
_cell.angle_beta   90.00
_cell.angle_gamma   90.00
#
_symmetry.space_group_name_H-M   'P 1'
#
loop_
_entity.id
_entity.type
_entity.pdbx_description
1 polymer ?
#
loop_
_entity_poly.entity_id
_entity_poly.type
_entity_poly.pdbx_seq_one_letter_code
_entity_poly.pdbx_strand_id
1 'polypeptide(L)'
;VDIPVVSSYGPVMAEAVQHGPRVGIIASVPATLRDSEYYLLKAARERSVEIEPHLCLAEDLIPVLREEGQEGFCRRLGEELDKLAPEVDSVLLSQFSMAVALNHLRTFSPVPVLSAPHSSAKHLKHLLAA
;
A
#
# COMPACT_ATOMS: atom_id res chain seq x y z
N VAL A 1 -16.17 21.24 -15.53
CA VAL A 1 -16.84 19.95 -15.28
C VAL A 1 -16.68 19.66 -13.81
N ASP A 2 -17.75 19.71 -13.02
CA ASP A 2 -17.71 19.48 -11.56
C ASP A 2 -17.84 17.98 -11.24
N ILE A 3 -16.81 17.21 -11.61
CA ILE A 3 -16.77 15.77 -11.32
C ILE A 3 -15.65 15.47 -10.33
N PRO A 4 -15.97 14.74 -9.25
CA PRO A 4 -15.10 13.92 -8.42
C PRO A 4 -13.80 13.41 -9.03
N VAL A 5 -12.61 13.99 -8.77
CA VAL A 5 -11.36 13.29 -9.16
C VAL A 5 -10.58 12.89 -7.91
N VAL A 6 -10.46 11.58 -7.70
CA VAL A 6 -9.68 10.99 -6.60
C VAL A 6 -8.46 10.30 -7.18
N SER A 7 -7.28 10.73 -6.74
CA SER A 7 -6.01 10.10 -7.10
C SER A 7 -5.90 8.71 -6.47
N SER A 8 -5.23 7.79 -7.16
CA SER A 8 -4.83 6.48 -6.65
C SER A 8 -3.83 6.56 -5.49
N TYR A 9 -3.02 7.62 -5.42
CA TYR A 9 -1.95 7.76 -4.44
C TYR A 9 -2.36 8.61 -3.22
N GLY A 10 -3.01 9.76 -3.45
CA GLY A 10 -3.25 10.75 -2.39
C GLY A 10 -3.88 10.18 -1.11
N PRO A 11 -5.05 9.52 -1.18
CA PRO A 11 -5.72 8.97 -0.02
C PRO A 11 -4.91 7.92 0.75
N VAL A 12 -4.21 7.02 0.04
CA VAL A 12 -3.48 5.94 0.70
C VAL A 12 -2.18 6.43 1.32
N MET A 13 -1.48 7.39 0.70
CA MET A 13 -0.28 8.02 1.29
C MET A 13 -0.66 8.84 2.52
N ALA A 14 -1.78 9.58 2.43
CA ALA A 14 -2.37 10.24 3.57
C ALA A 14 -2.73 9.28 4.71
N GLU A 15 -3.23 8.09 4.42
CA GLU A 15 -3.52 7.09 5.45
C GLU A 15 -2.22 6.50 6.04
N ALA A 16 -1.24 6.13 5.21
CA ALA A 16 0.04 5.58 5.65
C ALA A 16 0.78 6.51 6.63
N VAL A 17 0.84 7.80 6.29
CA VAL A 17 1.46 8.84 7.14
C VAL A 17 0.76 8.98 8.51
N GLN A 18 -0.50 8.58 8.65
CA GLN A 18 -1.21 8.62 9.94
C GLN A 18 -0.89 7.45 10.86
N HIS A 19 -0.34 6.36 10.32
CA HIS A 19 -0.11 5.13 11.07
C HIS A 19 1.25 5.07 11.78
N GLY A 20 2.19 5.94 11.41
CA GLY A 20 3.47 6.07 12.09
C GLY A 20 4.60 6.50 11.16
N PRO A 21 5.79 6.79 11.71
CA PRO A 21 6.93 7.24 10.92
C PRO A 21 7.55 6.14 10.05
N ARG A 22 7.39 4.84 10.36
CA ARG A 22 8.00 3.76 9.57
C ARG A 22 6.96 3.11 8.68
N VAL A 23 7.11 3.24 7.37
CA VAL A 23 6.13 2.72 6.41
C VAL A 23 6.78 1.73 5.47
N GLY A 24 6.32 0.48 5.55
CA GLY A 24 6.68 -0.56 4.60
C GLY A 24 5.98 -0.36 3.27
N ILE A 25 6.71 -0.50 2.16
CA ILE A 25 6.16 -0.38 0.80
C ILE A 25 6.49 -1.65 0.05
N ILE A 26 5.48 -2.45 -0.29
CA ILE A 26 5.65 -3.65 -1.11
C ILE A 26 5.22 -3.35 -2.55
N ALA A 27 6.10 -3.66 -3.51
CA ALA A 27 5.84 -3.60 -4.94
C ALA A 27 6.56 -4.74 -5.67
N SER A 28 6.06 -5.11 -6.86
CA SER A 28 6.68 -6.07 -7.78
C SER A 28 7.33 -5.42 -8.99
N VAL A 29 7.20 -4.10 -9.13
CA VAL A 29 7.73 -3.32 -10.26
C VAL A 29 8.61 -2.20 -9.73
N PRO A 30 9.90 -2.10 -10.15
CA PRO A 30 10.83 -1.10 -9.64
C PRO A 30 10.36 0.34 -9.81
N ALA A 31 9.73 0.66 -10.95
CA ALA A 31 9.19 1.99 -11.19
C ALA A 31 8.08 2.35 -10.19
N THR A 32 7.17 1.41 -9.93
CA THR A 32 6.09 1.60 -8.95
C THR A 32 6.63 1.80 -7.54
N LEU A 33 7.70 1.08 -7.16
CA LEU A 33 8.31 1.24 -5.84
C LEU A 33 8.86 2.66 -5.65
N ARG A 34 9.60 3.16 -6.64
CA ARG A 34 10.12 4.55 -6.64
C ARG A 34 9.01 5.59 -6.61
N ASP A 35 7.95 5.39 -7.39
CA ASP A 35 6.81 6.32 -7.42
C ASP A 35 6.08 6.34 -6.06
N SER A 36 5.84 5.16 -5.46
CA SER A 36 5.23 5.05 -4.14
C SER A 36 6.06 5.75 -3.06
N GLU A 37 7.38 5.54 -3.05
CA GLU A 37 8.30 6.23 -2.14
C GLU A 37 8.21 7.75 -2.31
N TYR A 38 8.28 8.24 -3.56
CA TYR A 38 8.19 9.66 -3.86
C TYR A 38 6.90 10.29 -3.33
N TYR A 39 5.74 9.66 -3.59
CA TYR A 39 4.44 10.17 -3.17
C TYR A 39 4.23 10.06 -1.66
N LEU A 40 4.78 9.04 -1.00
CA LEU A 40 4.76 8.93 0.45
C LEU A 40 5.55 10.08 1.10
N LEU A 41 6.79 10.30 0.65
CA LEU A 41 7.63 11.40 1.12
C LEU A 41 6.99 12.77 0.84
N LYS A 42 6.30 12.92 -0.30
CA LYS A 42 5.54 14.12 -0.62
C LYS A 42 4.40 14.35 0.38
N ALA A 43 3.59 13.33 0.67
CA ALA A 43 2.49 13.43 1.63
C ALA A 43 2.99 13.71 3.06
N ALA A 44 4.14 13.16 3.44
CA ALA A 44 4.79 13.44 4.72
C ALA A 44 5.23 14.92 4.83
N ARG A 45 5.89 15.44 3.78
CA ARG A 45 6.28 16.87 3.71
C ARG A 45 5.09 17.82 3.80
N GLU A 46 4.01 17.52 3.09
CA GLU A 46 2.77 18.32 3.13
C GLU A 46 2.15 18.41 4.53
N ARG A 47 2.47 17.45 5.40
CA ARG A 47 1.99 17.37 6.79
C ARG A 47 3.04 17.71 7.84
N SER A 48 4.25 18.10 7.41
CA SER A 48 5.37 18.41 8.30
C SER A 48 5.69 17.26 9.27
N VAL A 49 5.63 16.01 8.78
CA VAL A 49 6.02 14.82 9.53
C VAL A 49 7.21 14.14 8.86
N GLU A 50 8.11 13.59 9.67
CA GLU A 50 9.21 12.77 9.18
C GLU A 50 8.74 11.33 9.01
N ILE A 51 9.14 10.70 7.91
CA ILE A 51 8.78 9.32 7.59
C ILE A 51 10.00 8.59 7.03
N GLU A 52 10.13 7.33 7.37
CA GLU A 52 11.16 6.38 6.96
C GLU A 52 10.49 5.29 6.11
N PRO A 53 10.62 5.35 4.78
CA PRO A 53 10.12 4.30 3.90
C PRO A 53 11.01 3.04 3.98
N HIS A 54 10.41 1.88 4.21
CA HIS A 54 11.08 0.58 4.09
C HIS A 54 10.64 -0.09 2.79
N LEU A 55 11.51 -0.12 1.80
CA LEU A 55 11.19 -0.56 0.45
C LEU A 55 11.38 -2.07 0.28
N CYS A 56 10.33 -2.77 -0.13
CA CYS A 56 10.34 -4.19 -0.49
C CYS A 56 9.99 -4.35 -1.98
N LEU A 57 10.98 -4.80 -2.76
CA LEU A 57 10.79 -5.16 -4.16
C LEU A 57 10.67 -6.69 -4.28
N ALA A 58 9.48 -7.18 -4.61
CA ALA A 58 9.15 -8.59 -4.79
C ALA A 58 8.77 -8.87 -6.25
N GLU A 59 9.78 -8.91 -7.13
CA GLU A 59 9.62 -9.04 -8.59
C GLU A 59 8.98 -10.39 -9.00
N ASP A 60 9.10 -11.40 -8.14
CA ASP A 60 8.62 -12.76 -8.37
C ASP A 60 7.10 -12.91 -8.17
N LEU A 61 6.42 -11.92 -7.59
CA LEU A 61 4.97 -11.97 -7.37
C LEU A 61 4.17 -12.14 -8.67
N ILE A 62 4.60 -11.55 -9.78
CA ILE A 62 3.90 -11.67 -11.07
C ILE A 62 4.09 -13.07 -11.68
N PRO A 63 5.31 -13.64 -11.73
CA PRO A 63 5.49 -15.08 -12.01
C PRO A 63 4.63 -15.99 -11.14
N VAL A 64 4.66 -15.83 -9.81
CA VAL A 64 3.88 -16.64 -8.87
C VAL A 64 2.38 -16.55 -9.15
N LEU A 65 1.85 -15.36 -9.44
CA LEU A 65 0.45 -15.21 -9.83
C LEU A 65 0.09 -16.01 -11.10
N ARG A 66 0.99 -16.08 -12.07
CA ARG A 66 0.75 -16.82 -13.32
C ARG A 66 0.80 -18.33 -13.12
N GLU A 67 1.69 -18.80 -12.27
CA GLU A 67 1.97 -20.23 -12.07
C GLU A 67 1.05 -20.86 -11.00
N GLU A 68 0.83 -20.15 -9.90
CA GLU A 68 0.11 -20.64 -8.72
C GLU A 68 -1.27 -19.97 -8.52
N GLY A 69 -1.60 -19.00 -9.36
CA GLY A 69 -2.85 -18.26 -9.26
C GLY A 69 -2.91 -17.32 -8.05
N GLN A 70 -4.14 -16.90 -7.72
CA GLN A 70 -4.37 -15.88 -6.70
C GLN A 70 -4.00 -16.37 -5.28
N GLU A 71 -4.19 -17.65 -4.99
CA GLU A 71 -3.84 -18.22 -3.67
C GLU A 71 -2.32 -18.18 -3.45
N GLY A 72 -1.53 -18.63 -4.43
CA GLY A 72 -0.07 -18.54 -4.37
C GLY A 72 0.43 -17.11 -4.29
N PHE A 73 -0.18 -16.19 -5.04
CA PHE A 73 0.12 -14.76 -4.95
C PHE A 73 -0.14 -14.19 -3.54
N CYS A 74 -1.29 -14.50 -2.94
CA CYS A 74 -1.64 -14.06 -1.59
C CYS A 74 -0.67 -14.59 -0.54
N ARG A 75 -0.34 -15.90 -0.61
CA ARG A 75 0.64 -16.54 0.27
C ARG A 75 2.01 -15.87 0.15
N ARG A 76 2.51 -15.72 -1.08
CA ARG A 76 3.82 -15.14 -1.35
C ARG A 76 3.92 -13.68 -0.90
N LEU A 77 2.87 -12.89 -1.13
CA LEU A 77 2.78 -11.52 -0.64
C LEU A 77 2.75 -11.47 0.90
N GLY A 78 2.10 -12.45 1.54
CA GLY A 78 2.11 -12.64 2.99
C GLY A 78 3.50 -12.87 3.56
N GLU A 79 4.35 -13.62 2.87
CA GLU A 79 5.74 -13.84 3.30
C GLU A 79 6.57 -12.55 3.31
N GLU A 80 6.35 -11.63 2.35
CA GLU A 80 7.01 -10.31 2.38
C GLU A 80 6.45 -9.42 3.48
N LEU A 81 5.14 -9.49 3.72
CA LEU A 81 4.50 -8.81 4.84
C LEU A 81 5.08 -9.27 6.17
N ASP A 82 5.22 -10.57 6.39
CA ASP A 82 5.74 -11.14 7.65
C ASP A 82 7.19 -10.71 7.93
N LYS A 83 8.01 -10.58 6.89
CA LYS A 83 9.39 -10.08 7.00
C LYS A 83 9.43 -8.59 7.34
N LEU A 84 8.54 -7.80 6.71
CA LEU A 84 8.57 -6.35 6.79
C LEU A 84 7.85 -5.79 8.02
N ALA A 85 6.75 -6.43 8.44
CA ALA A 85 5.87 -5.95 9.51
C ALA A 85 6.57 -5.72 10.87
N PRO A 86 7.60 -6.47 11.29
CA PRO A 86 8.31 -6.21 12.54
C PRO A 86 9.08 -4.87 12.56
N GLU A 87 9.40 -4.31 11.40
CA GLU A 87 10.25 -3.12 11.28
C GLU A 87 9.46 -1.82 11.11
N VAL A 88 8.15 -1.92 10.82
CA VAL A 88 7.34 -0.80 10.34
C VAL A 88 6.06 -0.62 11.15
N ASP A 89 5.44 0.55 11.05
CA ASP A 89 4.19 0.88 11.72
C ASP A 89 2.96 0.61 10.83
N SER A 90 3.16 0.53 9.50
CA SER A 90 2.14 0.11 8.53
C SER A 90 2.77 -0.42 7.25
N VAL A 91 2.00 -1.17 6.46
CA VAL A 91 2.44 -1.69 5.15
C VAL A 91 1.50 -1.24 4.04
N LEU A 92 2.07 -0.61 3.02
CA LEU A 92 1.43 -0.19 1.79
C LEU A 92 1.60 -1.23 0.68
N LEU A 93 0.49 -1.76 0.19
CA LEU A 93 0.43 -2.53 -1.06
C LEU A 93 0.38 -1.55 -2.24
N SER A 94 1.49 -1.41 -2.97
CA SER A 94 1.67 -0.32 -3.94
C SER A 94 1.00 -0.51 -5.29
N GLN A 95 0.54 -1.72 -5.61
CA GLN A 95 -0.12 -2.01 -6.88
C GLN A 95 -1.59 -2.33 -6.65
N PHE A 96 -2.47 -1.80 -7.50
CA PHE A 96 -3.92 -2.04 -7.42
C PHE A 96 -4.26 -3.53 -7.41
N SER A 97 -3.55 -4.34 -8.19
CA SER A 97 -3.73 -5.79 -8.25
C SER A 97 -3.49 -6.49 -6.91
N MET A 98 -2.68 -5.92 -6.00
CA MET A 98 -2.41 -6.49 -4.69
C MET A 98 -3.61 -6.37 -3.73
N ALA A 99 -4.59 -5.51 -4.02
CA ALA A 99 -5.75 -5.32 -3.14
C ALA A 99 -6.60 -6.59 -2.96
N VAL A 100 -6.50 -7.56 -3.88
CA VAL A 100 -7.17 -8.87 -3.75
C VAL A 100 -6.69 -9.65 -2.53
N ALA A 101 -5.44 -9.42 -2.09
CA ALA A 101 -4.85 -10.08 -0.93
C ALA A 101 -5.20 -9.38 0.39
N LEU A 102 -5.72 -8.14 0.35
CA LEU A 102 -5.85 -7.29 1.54
C LEU A 102 -6.61 -7.97 2.68
N ASN A 103 -7.75 -8.60 2.38
CA ASN A 103 -8.58 -9.25 3.40
C ASN A 103 -7.84 -10.42 4.06
N HIS A 104 -7.10 -11.20 3.28
CA HIS A 104 -6.30 -12.32 3.78
C HIS A 104 -5.13 -11.81 4.64
N LEU A 105 -4.37 -10.85 4.14
CA LEU A 105 -3.21 -10.28 4.87
C LEU A 105 -3.63 -9.68 6.22
N ARG A 106 -4.79 -9.03 6.28
CA ARG A 106 -5.32 -8.45 7.52
C ARG A 106 -5.70 -9.48 8.58
N THR A 107 -5.87 -10.76 8.26
CA THR A 107 -6.22 -11.75 9.28
C THR A 107 -5.04 -12.13 10.17
N PHE A 108 -3.81 -11.86 9.74
CA PHE A 108 -2.60 -12.23 10.47
C PHE A 108 -1.58 -11.09 10.64
N SER A 109 -1.67 -10.02 9.84
CA SER A 109 -0.76 -8.88 9.96
C SER A 109 -0.80 -8.25 11.35
N PRO A 110 0.35 -8.04 12.02
CA PRO A 110 0.40 -7.33 13.30
C PRO A 110 0.28 -5.81 13.13
N VAL A 111 0.44 -5.29 11.91
CA VAL A 111 0.37 -3.86 11.57
C VAL A 111 -0.71 -3.59 10.51
N PRO A 112 -1.26 -2.37 10.41
CA PRO A 112 -2.22 -2.01 9.38
C PRO A 112 -1.67 -2.25 7.97
N VAL A 113 -2.42 -3.01 7.16
CA VAL A 113 -2.16 -3.18 5.73
C VAL A 113 -3.10 -2.27 4.94
N LEU A 114 -2.51 -1.48 4.04
CA LEU A 114 -3.14 -0.42 3.26
C LEU A 114 -3.12 -0.76 1.78
N SER A 115 -4.15 -0.31 1.05
CA SER A 115 -4.17 -0.43 -0.40
C SER A 115 -4.88 0.75 -1.03
N ALA A 116 -4.34 1.22 -2.15
CA ALA A 116 -4.85 2.37 -2.89
C ALA A 116 -6.36 2.29 -3.23
N PRO A 117 -6.92 1.15 -3.70
CA PRO A 117 -8.35 1.08 -4.04
C PRO A 117 -9.25 1.35 -2.83
N HIS A 118 -8.91 0.80 -1.67
CA HIS A 118 -9.74 0.89 -0.46
C HIS A 118 -9.67 2.29 0.14
N SER A 119 -8.47 2.87 0.26
CA SER A 119 -8.30 4.24 0.77
C SER A 119 -8.97 5.26 -0.15
N SER A 120 -8.87 5.07 -1.47
CA SER A 120 -9.52 5.94 -2.46
C SER A 120 -11.03 5.84 -2.41
N ALA A 121 -11.59 4.62 -2.30
CA ALA A 121 -13.04 4.43 -2.15
C ALA A 121 -13.57 5.04 -0.85
N LYS A 122 -12.84 4.89 0.27
CA LYS A 122 -13.18 5.52 1.56
C LYS A 122 -13.17 7.04 1.44
N HIS A 123 -12.17 7.61 0.79
CA HIS A 123 -12.08 9.05 0.57
C HIS A 123 -13.20 9.57 -0.34
N LEU A 124 -13.48 8.88 -1.46
CA LEU A 124 -14.58 9.22 -2.36
C LEU A 124 -15.93 9.22 -1.62
N LYS A 125 -16.18 8.22 -0.76
CA LYS A 125 -17.38 8.17 0.07
C LYS A 125 -17.52 9.41 0.95
N HIS A 126 -16.44 9.90 1.55
CA HIS A 126 -16.47 11.12 2.35
C HIS A 126 -16.76 12.37 1.50
N LEU A 127 -16.18 12.48 0.30
CA LEU A 127 -16.42 13.60 -0.62
C LEU A 127 -17.88 13.66 -1.08
N LEU A 128 -18.51 12.51 -1.31
CA LEU A 128 -19.91 12.44 -1.75
C LEU A 128 -20.92 12.65 -0.62
N ALA A 129 -20.47 12.61 0.63
CA ALA A 129 -21.30 12.85 1.80
C ALA A 129 -21.23 14.30 2.31
N ALA A 130 -20.34 15.12 1.73
CA ALA A 130 -20.18 16.55 2.00
C ALA A 130 -21.06 17.37 1.05
#